data_AF-A0A920NSK8-F1
#
_entry.id   AF-A0A920NSK8-F1
#
_cell.length_a   1.000
_cell.length_b   1.000
_cell.length_c   1.000
_cell.angle_alpha   90.00
_cell.angle_beta   90.00
_cell.angle_gamma   90.00
#
_symmetry.space_group_name_H-M   'P 1'
#
loop_
_entity.id
_entity.type
_entity.pdbx_description
1 polymer ?
#
loop_
_entity_poly.entity_id
_entity_poly.type
_entity_poly.pdbx_seq_one_letter_code
_entity_poly.pdbx_strand_id
1 'polypeptide(L)' 'MRFKNKATVCKYAVPEGYPDDPVKGESIDLSNIENTDSLFYASVDVHNGKLIEAGSRTIAVVGLAETISQQNN' A
#
# COMPACT_ATOMS: atom_id res chain seq x y z
N MET A 1 14.56 -22.27 -7.56
CA MET A 1 13.45 -21.38 -7.15
C MET A 1 12.14 -22.02 -7.63
N ARG A 2 11.13 -22.17 -6.76
CA ARG A 2 9.79 -22.64 -7.14
C ARG A 2 8.77 -21.60 -6.67
N PHE A 3 7.87 -21.19 -7.55
CA PHE A 3 6.79 -20.27 -7.22
C PHE A 3 5.55 -21.05 -6.80
N LYS A 4 4.75 -20.47 -5.89
CA LYS A 4 3.42 -21.02 -5.59
C LYS A 4 2.52 -20.77 -6.80
N ASN A 5 1.71 -21.76 -7.17
CA ASN A 5 0.68 -21.59 -8.20
C ASN A 5 -0.53 -20.85 -7.59
N LYS A 6 -0.36 -19.54 -7.35
CA LYS A 6 -1.37 -18.64 -6.79
C LYS A 6 -1.40 -17.33 -7.57
N ALA A 7 -2.56 -16.71 -7.64
CA ALA A 7 -2.71 -15.34 -8.08
C ALA A 7 -2.16 -14.37 -7.01
N THR A 8 -1.50 -13.31 -7.46
CA THR A 8 -1.01 -12.22 -6.62
C THR A 8 -1.62 -10.91 -7.10
N VAL A 9 -2.16 -10.09 -6.20
CA VAL A 9 -2.65 -8.74 -6.51
C VAL A 9 -1.96 -7.75 -5.59
N CYS A 10 -1.50 -6.64 -6.17
CA CYS A 10 -0.95 -5.51 -5.44
C CYS A 10 -1.91 -4.31 -5.61
N LYS A 11 -2.45 -3.81 -4.50
CA LYS A 11 -3.29 -2.60 -4.46
C LYS A 11 -2.50 -1.48 -3.82
N TYR A 12 -2.54 -0.29 -4.42
CA TYR A 12 -1.89 0.89 -3.87
C TYR A 12 -2.92 1.85 -3.29
N ALA A 13 -2.68 2.33 -2.07
CA ALA A 13 -3.24 3.59 -1.60
C ALA A 13 -2.33 4.73 -2.06
N VAL A 14 -2.92 5.75 -2.67
CA VAL A 14 -2.22 6.91 -3.24
C VAL A 14 -2.79 8.19 -2.61
N PRO A 15 -2.00 9.27 -2.53
CA PRO A 15 -2.47 10.53 -1.98
C PRO A 15 -3.52 11.13 -2.92
N GLU A 16 -4.41 11.93 -2.36
CA GLU A 16 -5.35 12.72 -3.14
C GLU A 16 -4.60 13.59 -4.16
N GLY A 17 -5.17 13.73 -5.37
CA GLY A 17 -4.59 14.50 -6.46
C GLY A 17 -3.48 13.78 -7.25
N TYR A 18 -3.06 12.58 -6.86
CA TYR A 18 -2.15 11.76 -7.68
C TYR A 18 -2.79 11.39 -9.04
N PRO A 19 -2.07 11.45 -10.17
CA PRO A 19 -0.64 11.73 -10.27
C PRO A 19 -0.26 13.21 -10.45
N ASP A 20 -1.23 14.09 -10.67
CA ASP A 20 -0.99 15.44 -11.20
C ASP A 20 -0.62 16.47 -10.12
N ASP A 21 -1.34 16.49 -9.00
CA ASP A 21 -1.11 17.41 -7.87
C ASP A 21 -1.27 16.68 -6.53
N PRO A 22 -0.34 15.76 -6.20
CA PRO A 22 -0.49 14.89 -5.05
C PRO A 22 -0.24 15.63 -3.73
N VAL A 23 -1.12 15.40 -2.76
CA VAL A 23 -0.95 15.85 -1.37
C VAL A 23 0.31 15.23 -0.75
N LYS A 24 0.95 16.00 0.15
CA LYS A 24 2.18 15.64 0.87
C LYS A 24 2.12 16.10 2.31
N GLY A 25 2.82 15.41 3.20
CA GLY A 25 2.96 15.80 4.60
C GLY A 25 1.81 15.35 5.50
N GLU A 26 0.72 14.84 4.95
CA GLU A 26 -0.39 14.29 5.72
C GLU A 26 0.00 12.98 6.41
N SER A 27 -0.54 12.77 7.61
CA SER A 27 -0.21 11.58 8.42
C SER A 27 -0.90 10.33 7.88
N ILE A 28 -0.16 9.23 7.85
CA ILE A 28 -0.67 7.93 7.43
C ILE A 28 -1.13 7.15 8.66
N ASP A 29 -2.40 6.80 8.71
CA ASP A 29 -2.99 5.96 9.75
C ASP A 29 -3.11 4.50 9.28
N LEU A 30 -2.46 3.60 10.01
CA LEU A 30 -2.47 2.16 9.75
C LEU A 30 -3.16 1.36 10.87
N SER A 31 -3.83 2.01 11.82
CA SER A 31 -4.40 1.34 13.00
C SER A 31 -5.44 0.27 12.66
N ASN A 32 -6.07 0.38 11.49
CA ASN A 32 -7.11 -0.54 11.01
C ASN A 32 -6.57 -1.65 10.09
N ILE A 33 -5.25 -1.75 9.91
CA ILE A 33 -4.64 -2.83 9.12
C ILE A 33 -4.40 -4.04 10.02
N GLU A 34 -5.13 -5.12 9.76
CA GLU A 34 -4.99 -6.37 10.52
C GLU A 34 -3.71 -7.15 10.15
N ASN A 35 -3.36 -7.17 8.86
CA ASN A 35 -2.22 -7.93 8.35
C ASN A 35 -1.13 -7.01 7.79
N THR A 36 -0.18 -6.65 8.65
CA THR A 36 0.96 -5.79 8.29
C THR A 36 2.04 -6.51 7.49
N ASP A 37 2.10 -7.86 7.50
CA ASP A 37 3.10 -8.62 6.73
C ASP A 37 2.90 -8.48 5.21
N SER A 38 1.66 -8.19 4.80
CA SER A 38 1.29 -7.91 3.41
C SER A 38 1.40 -6.44 3.00
N LEU A 39 1.74 -5.56 3.96
CA LEU A 39 1.81 -4.12 3.77
C LEU A 39 3.24 -3.69 3.46
N PHE A 40 3.39 -2.82 2.45
CA PHE A 40 4.67 -2.29 2.01
C PHE A 40 4.60 -0.76 1.93
N TYR A 41 5.57 -0.11 2.55
CA TYR A 41 5.80 1.32 2.42
C TYR A 41 6.43 1.63 1.06
N ALA A 42 5.89 2.62 0.35
CA ALA A 42 6.41 3.06 -0.93
C ALA A 42 6.87 4.53 -0.84
N SER A 43 6.01 5.49 -1.14
CA SER A 43 6.33 6.92 -1.15
C SER A 43 5.93 7.58 0.16
N VAL A 44 6.70 7.32 1.22
CA VAL A 44 6.45 7.81 2.58
C VAL A 44 7.71 8.42 3.19
N ASP A 45 7.53 9.31 4.14
CA ASP A 45 8.61 9.88 4.97
C ASP A 45 8.25 9.77 6.46
N VAL A 46 9.20 10.05 7.35
CA VAL A 46 9.02 10.03 8.81
C VAL A 46 9.32 11.40 9.39
N HIS A 47 8.28 12.08 9.88
CA HIS A 47 8.41 13.36 10.59
C HIS A 47 7.93 13.22 12.03
N ASN A 48 8.78 13.58 13.00
CA ASN A 48 8.50 13.48 14.44
C ASN A 48 8.01 12.08 14.88
N GLY A 49 8.60 11.04 14.29
CA GLY A 49 8.23 9.65 14.57
C GLY A 49 6.89 9.20 13.97
N LYS A 50 6.25 10.03 13.15
CA LYS A 50 5.02 9.69 12.42
C LYS A 50 5.30 9.51 10.94
N LEU A 51 4.62 8.55 10.32
CA LEU A 51 4.68 8.34 8.89
C LEU A 51 3.80 9.37 8.17
N ILE A 52 4.33 9.94 7.09
CA ILE A 52 3.65 10.95 6.28
C ILE A 52 3.74 10.65 4.78
N GLU A 53 2.80 11.18 4.01
CA GLU A 53 2.77 11.04 2.54
C GLU A 53 3.88 11.86 1.86
N ALA A 54 4.61 11.23 0.93
CA ALA A 54 5.65 11.91 0.13
C ALA A 54 5.20 12.28 -1.30
N GLY A 55 3.92 12.07 -1.64
CA GLY A 55 3.31 12.57 -2.89
C GLY A 55 3.38 11.62 -4.08
N SER A 56 3.43 10.32 -3.86
CA SER A 56 3.25 9.28 -4.89
C SER A 56 2.57 8.08 -4.24
N ARG A 57 2.54 6.91 -4.90
CA ARG A 57 1.99 5.67 -4.31
C ARG A 57 2.49 5.47 -2.87
N THR A 58 1.59 5.61 -1.89
CA THR A 58 1.94 5.73 -0.47
C THR A 58 2.20 4.37 0.16
N ILE A 59 1.18 3.49 0.12
CA ILE A 59 1.21 2.16 0.72
C ILE A 59 0.77 1.15 -0.34
N ALA A 60 1.41 -0.01 -0.36
CA ALA A 60 0.96 -1.15 -1.14
C ALA A 60 0.51 -2.28 -0.23
N VAL A 61 -0.57 -2.97 -0.59
CA VAL A 61 -1.00 -4.22 0.04
C VAL A 61 -0.96 -5.32 -1.01
N VAL A 62 -0.24 -6.40 -0.69
CA VAL A 62 -0.07 -7.56 -1.58
C VAL A 62 -0.81 -8.76 -1.02
N GLY A 63 -1.80 -9.24 -1.77
CA GLY A 63 -2.54 -10.44 -1.39
C GLY A 63 -2.33 -11.61 -2.33
N LEU A 64 -2.55 -12.82 -1.80
CA LEU A 64 -2.41 -14.09 -2.50
C LEU A 64 -3.73 -14.88 -2.43
N ALA A 65 -4.21 -15.34 -3.57
CA ALA A 65 -5.38 -16.23 -3.65
C ALA A 65 -5.21 -17.27 -4.77
N GLU A 66 -6.16 -18.21 -4.91
CA GLU A 66 -6.13 -19.18 -6.01
C GLU A 66 -6.44 -18.50 -7.36
N THR A 67 -7.22 -17.41 -7.34
CA THR A 67 -7.61 -16.65 -8.54
C THR A 67 -7.54 -15.14 -8.29
N ILE A 68 -7.42 -14.35 -9.37
CA ILE A 68 -7.40 -12.88 -9.28
C ILE A 68 -8.71 -12.36 -8.68
N SER A 69 -9.86 -12.91 -9.10
CA SER A 69 -11.18 -12.49 -8.61
C SER A 69 -11.35 -12.68 -7.11
N GLN A 70 -10.82 -13.76 -6.55
CA GLN A 70 -10.87 -13.98 -5.09
C GLN A 70 -10.04 -12.97 -4.31
N GLN A 71 -8.93 -12.48 -4.86
CA GLN A 71 -8.05 -11.52 -4.18
C GLN A 71 -8.50 -10.06 -4.34
N ASN A 72 -9.33 -9.76 -5.34
CA ASN A 72 -9.81 -8.40 -5.59
C ASN A 72 -10.94 -7.96 -4.66
N ASN A 73 -11.64 -8.90 -4.01
CA ASN A 73 -12.64 -8.64 -2.98
C ASN A 73 -11.98 -8.43 -1.61
#